data_AF-A0A7C8YIZ9-F1
#
_entry.id   AF-A0A7C8YIZ9-F1
#
_cell.length_a   1.000
_cell.length_b   1.000
_cell.length_c   1.000
_cell.angle_alpha   90.00
_cell.angle_beta   90.00
_cell.angle_gamma   90.00
#
_symmetry.space_group_name_H-M   'P 1'
#
loop_
_entity.id
_entity.type
_entity.pdbx_description
1 polymer ?
#
loop_
_entity_poly.entity_id
_entity_poly.type
_entity_poly.pdbx_seq_one_letter_code
_entity_poly.pdbx_strand_id
1 'polypeptide(L)'
;VPPELPEPALGINFARDGMQEKDWLALVAVHSDAWLLSVAFYFGARFGFDKADRRRLFNMINELPTIFEVVTGTAKKQVKEKSSVSNHSSNKSKSNSKSPTG
;
A
#
# COMPACT_ATOMS: atom_id res chain seq x y z
N VAL A 1 -25.26 17.23 -0.94
CA VAL A 1 -24.17 17.47 0.04
C VAL A 1 -22.95 16.72 -0.49
N PRO A 2 -21.76 17.35 -0.60
CA PRO A 2 -20.57 16.62 -1.06
C PRO A 2 -20.15 15.59 -0.01
N PRO A 3 -19.83 14.35 -0.39
CA PRO A 3 -19.36 13.34 0.56
C PRO A 3 -18.00 13.73 1.14
N GLU A 4 -17.82 13.50 2.45
CA GLU A 4 -16.57 13.78 3.16
C GLU A 4 -15.52 12.68 3.05
N LEU A 5 -15.85 11.51 2.51
CA LEU A 5 -14.89 10.42 2.31
C LEU A 5 -15.07 9.84 0.91
N PRO A 6 -14.03 9.22 0.34
CA PRO A 6 -14.18 8.39 -0.84
C PRO A 6 -15.29 7.36 -0.63
N GLU A 7 -16.15 7.16 -1.62
CA GLU A 7 -17.19 6.14 -1.54
C GLU A 7 -16.62 4.76 -1.89
N PRO A 8 -16.99 3.70 -1.15
CA PRO A 8 -16.63 2.34 -1.53
C PRO A 8 -17.39 1.90 -2.79
N ALA A 9 -16.98 0.78 -3.39
CA ALA A 9 -17.68 0.22 -4.55
C ALA A 9 -19.16 -0.08 -4.21
N LEU A 10 -20.06 0.56 -4.94
CA LEU A 10 -21.51 0.34 -4.81
C LEU A 10 -21.94 -0.86 -5.67
N GLY A 11 -22.98 -1.58 -5.24
CA GLY A 11 -23.58 -2.64 -6.06
C GLY A 11 -22.85 -3.99 -6.04
N ILE A 12 -21.93 -4.23 -5.09
CA ILE A 12 -21.24 -5.53 -4.95
C ILE A 12 -22.20 -6.72 -4.79
N ASN A 13 -23.41 -6.48 -4.32
CA ASN A 13 -24.48 -7.46 -4.17
C ASN A 13 -25.03 -7.96 -5.50
N PHE A 14 -24.96 -7.19 -6.59
CA PHE A 14 -25.49 -7.59 -7.89
C PHE A 14 -24.66 -8.70 -8.56
N ALA A 15 -23.35 -8.73 -8.31
CA ALA A 15 -22.46 -9.74 -8.88
C ALA A 15 -22.48 -11.07 -8.11
N ARG A 16 -23.01 -11.09 -6.87
CA ARG A 16 -22.87 -12.22 -5.94
C ARG A 16 -23.38 -13.53 -6.50
N ASP A 17 -24.61 -13.51 -7.02
CA ASP A 17 -25.28 -14.74 -7.46
C ASP A 17 -24.87 -15.14 -8.90
N GLY A 18 -24.07 -14.31 -9.58
CA GLY A 18 -23.58 -14.53 -10.94
C GLY A 18 -22.15 -15.08 -11.03
N MET A 19 -21.49 -15.36 -9.89
CA MET A 19 -20.12 -15.84 -9.87
C MET A 19 -19.87 -16.81 -8.70
N GLN A 20 -18.75 -17.54 -8.73
CA GLN A 20 -18.37 -18.41 -7.60
C GLN A 20 -18.11 -17.54 -6.36
N GLU A 21 -18.54 -18.00 -5.19
CA GLU A 21 -18.40 -17.26 -3.93
C GLU A 21 -16.95 -16.78 -3.69
N LYS A 22 -15.97 -17.64 -3.95
CA LYS A 22 -14.54 -17.29 -3.83
C LYS A 22 -14.12 -16.13 -4.73
N ASP A 23 -14.67 -16.07 -5.95
CA ASP A 23 -14.33 -15.05 -6.94
C ASP A 23 -15.07 -13.75 -6.59
N TRP A 24 -16.29 -13.85 -6.07
CA TRP A 24 -17.03 -12.72 -5.52
C TRP A 24 -16.32 -12.10 -4.32
N LEU A 25 -15.89 -12.92 -3.36
CA LEU A 25 -15.13 -12.44 -2.20
C LEU A 25 -13.80 -11.81 -2.61
N ALA A 26 -13.12 -12.37 -3.61
CA ALA A 26 -11.90 -11.80 -4.16
C ALA A 26 -12.16 -10.43 -4.83
N LEU A 27 -13.26 -10.29 -5.58
CA LEU A 27 -13.68 -9.02 -6.18
C LEU A 27 -13.95 -7.95 -5.11
N VAL A 28 -14.73 -8.31 -4.09
CA VAL A 28 -15.03 -7.44 -2.95
C VAL A 28 -13.74 -7.01 -2.24
N ALA A 29 -12.79 -7.94 -2.06
CA ALA A 29 -11.50 -7.66 -1.44
C ALA A 29 -10.66 -6.65 -2.23
N VAL A 30 -10.54 -6.79 -3.56
CA VAL A 30 -9.80 -5.83 -4.40
C VAL A 30 -10.42 -4.43 -4.33
N HIS A 31 -11.74 -4.33 -4.39
CA HIS A 31 -12.42 -3.03 -4.25
C HIS A 31 -12.23 -2.43 -2.85
N SER A 32 -12.20 -3.25 -1.81
CA SER A 32 -11.94 -2.81 -0.44
C SER A 32 -10.50 -2.29 -0.27
N ASP A 33 -9.50 -2.97 -0.83
CA ASP A 33 -8.11 -2.53 -0.81
C ASP A 33 -7.94 -1.15 -1.46
N ALA A 34 -8.54 -0.95 -2.64
CA ALA A 34 -8.51 0.34 -3.34
C ALA A 34 -9.20 1.46 -2.54
N TRP A 35 -10.34 1.14 -1.90
CA TRP A 35 -11.07 2.09 -1.08
C TRP A 35 -10.27 2.52 0.16
N LEU A 36 -9.65 1.57 0.87
CA LEU A 36 -8.80 1.87 2.04
C LEU A 36 -7.61 2.76 1.67
N LEU A 37 -6.97 2.50 0.52
CA LEU A 37 -5.90 3.36 0.01
C LEU A 37 -6.41 4.78 -0.26
N SER A 38 -7.58 4.91 -0.89
CA SER A 38 -8.20 6.21 -1.16
C SER A 38 -8.49 6.97 0.13
N VAL A 39 -9.07 6.31 1.14
CA VAL A 39 -9.37 6.91 2.47
C VAL A 39 -8.08 7.34 3.19
N ALA A 40 -7.04 6.51 3.17
CA ALA A 40 -5.77 6.85 3.81
C ALA A 40 -5.13 8.10 3.19
N PHE A 41 -5.11 8.19 1.85
CA PHE A 41 -4.55 9.34 1.15
C PHE A 41 -5.44 10.57 1.18
N TYR A 42 -6.75 10.41 1.32
CA TYR A 42 -7.68 11.49 1.60
C TYR A 42 -7.33 12.20 2.91
N PHE A 43 -7.15 11.43 3.99
CA PHE A 43 -6.73 11.97 5.27
C PHE A 43 -5.30 12.53 5.22
N GLY A 44 -4.38 11.84 4.53
CA GLY A 44 -3.03 12.37 4.31
C GLY A 44 -3.05 13.77 3.69
N ALA A 45 -3.88 14.00 2.67
CA ALA A 45 -4.03 15.31 2.05
C ALA A 45 -4.62 16.35 3.03
N ARG A 46 -5.66 15.99 3.79
CA ARG A 46 -6.27 16.88 4.80
C ARG A 46 -5.33 17.24 5.95
N PHE A 47 -4.41 16.35 6.29
CA PHE A 47 -3.40 16.59 7.33
C PHE A 47 -2.13 17.29 6.80
N GLY A 48 -2.09 17.61 5.50
CA GLY A 48 -0.97 18.32 4.90
C GLY A 48 0.27 17.45 4.63
N PHE A 49 0.09 16.14 4.41
CA PHE A 49 1.20 15.22 4.14
C PHE A 49 1.98 15.65 2.90
N ASP A 50 3.28 15.84 3.07
CA ASP A 50 4.19 16.15 1.99
C ASP A 50 4.59 14.87 1.20
N LYS A 51 5.57 15.00 0.32
CA LYS A 51 6.06 13.86 -0.48
C LYS A 51 6.66 12.75 0.39
N ALA A 52 7.38 13.09 1.46
CA ALA A 52 8.01 12.13 2.35
C ALA A 52 6.97 11.41 3.22
N ASP A 53 5.97 12.14 3.73
CA ASP A 53 4.89 11.58 4.54
C ASP A 53 4.04 10.61 3.73
N ARG A 54 3.66 10.98 2.50
CA ARG A 54 2.92 10.09 1.58
C ARG A 54 3.69 8.81 1.28
N ARG A 55 5.01 8.89 1.10
CA ARG A 55 5.87 7.71 0.91
C ARG A 55 5.92 6.84 2.16
N ARG A 56 6.04 7.44 3.34
CA ARG A 56 6.04 6.71 4.62
C ARG A 56 4.70 5.98 4.85
N LEU A 57 3.58 6.66 4.62
CA LEU A 57 2.24 6.09 4.71
C LEU A 57 2.09 4.90 3.76
N PHE A 58 2.50 5.06 2.49
CA PHE A 58 2.45 3.98 1.51
C PHE A 58 3.28 2.77 1.93
N ASN A 59 4.49 2.99 2.45
CA ASN A 59 5.34 1.90 2.91
C ASN A 59 4.69 1.13 4.06
N MET A 60 4.13 1.82 5.06
CA MET A 60 3.42 1.19 6.19
C MET A 60 2.21 0.36 5.72
N ILE A 61 1.42 0.88 4.76
CA ILE A 61 0.30 0.13 4.19
C ILE A 61 0.80 -1.16 3.51
N ASN A 62 1.91 -1.09 2.78
CA ASN A 62 2.47 -2.23 2.05
C ASN A 62 3.29 -3.21 2.91
N GLU A 63 3.49 -2.93 4.19
CA GLU A 63 4.05 -3.90 5.15
C GLU A 63 3.00 -4.96 5.54
N LEU A 64 1.72 -4.69 5.30
CA LEU A 64 0.62 -5.61 5.52
C LEU A 64 0.24 -6.33 4.22
N PRO A 65 -0.26 -7.58 4.30
CA PRO A 65 -0.89 -8.20 3.15
C PRO A 65 -2.19 -7.48 2.81
N THR A 66 -2.53 -7.43 1.53
CA THR A 66 -3.81 -6.89 1.10
C THR A 66 -4.96 -7.80 1.53
N ILE A 67 -6.18 -7.27 1.60
CA ILE A 67 -7.38 -8.08 1.87
C ILE A 67 -7.50 -9.16 0.79
N PHE A 68 -7.24 -8.82 -0.47
CA PHE A 68 -7.22 -9.79 -1.56
C PHE A 68 -6.20 -10.91 -1.34
N GLU A 69 -5.00 -10.59 -0.88
CA GLU A 69 -3.96 -11.59 -0.60
C GLU A 69 -4.35 -12.52 0.56
N VAL A 70 -5.04 -11.99 1.57
CA VAL A 70 -5.57 -12.77 2.68
C VAL A 70 -6.69 -13.69 2.19
N VAL A 71 -7.66 -13.16 1.44
CA VAL A 71 -8.83 -13.91 0.92
C VAL A 71 -8.41 -15.00 -0.07
N THR A 72 -7.41 -14.74 -0.90
CA THR A 72 -6.89 -15.71 -1.87
C THR A 72 -5.84 -16.67 -1.29
N GLY A 73 -5.43 -16.47 -0.04
CA GLY A 73 -4.40 -17.28 0.62
C GLY A 73 -2.98 -17.06 0.07
N THR A 74 -2.75 -15.98 -0.69
CA THR A 74 -1.44 -15.66 -1.28
C THR A 74 -0.52 -14.88 -0.33
N ALA A 75 -1.06 -14.30 0.76
CA ALA A 75 -0.32 -13.54 1.76
C ALA A 75 0.90 -14.28 2.35
N LYS A 76 0.78 -15.60 2.56
CA LYS A 76 1.87 -16.43 3.11
C LYS A 76 3.06 -16.58 2.16
N LYS A 77 2.87 -16.39 0.85
CA LYS A 77 3.95 -16.49 -0.16
C LYS A 77 4.82 -15.23 -0.20
N GLN A 78 4.23 -14.04 -0.05
CA GLN A 78 4.97 -12.77 -0.18
C GLN A 78 5.88 -12.42 1.01
N VAL A 79 5.50 -12.78 2.25
CA VAL A 79 6.35 -12.52 3.44
C VAL A 79 7.73 -13.18 3.27
N LYS A 80 7.77 -14.36 2.66
CA LYS A 80 9.00 -15.09 2.36
C LYS A 80 9.86 -14.36 1.32
N GLU A 81 9.27 -13.71 0.32
CA GLU A 81 9.98 -12.98 -0.74
C GLU A 81 10.45 -11.58 -0.30
N LYS A 82 9.62 -10.78 0.38
CA LYS A 82 10.02 -9.44 0.88
C LYS A 82 11.18 -9.49 1.88
N SER A 83 11.30 -10.56 2.66
CA SER A 83 12.42 -10.77 3.59
C SER A 83 13.79 -10.94 2.89
N SER A 84 13.82 -11.21 1.58
CA SER A 84 15.06 -11.45 0.83
C SER A 84 15.66 -10.20 0.16
N VAL A 85 14.97 -9.05 0.16
CA VAL A 85 15.32 -7.89 -0.69
C VAL A 85 15.96 -6.71 0.10
N SER A 86 16.15 -6.80 1.41
CA SER A 86 16.62 -5.67 2.23
C SER A 86 18.14 -5.53 2.44
N ASN A 87 18.98 -6.22 1.67
CA ASN A 87 20.44 -6.06 1.72
C ASN A 87 20.98 -5.19 0.58
N HIS A 88 20.81 -3.87 0.65
CA HIS A 88 21.70 -2.97 -0.07
C HIS A 88 22.00 -1.70 0.73
N SER A 89 22.73 -1.85 1.84
CA SER A 89 23.39 -0.72 2.50
C SER A 89 24.64 -0.32 1.70
N SER A 90 24.51 0.59 0.73
CA SER A 90 25.66 1.27 0.15
C SER A 90 25.86 2.62 0.84
N ASN A 91 26.37 2.56 2.07
CA ASN A 91 26.95 3.72 2.75
C ASN A 91 28.22 4.10 1.98
N LYS A 92 28.19 5.19 1.20
CA LYS A 92 29.40 5.78 0.59
C LYS A 92 29.55 7.22 1.04
N SER A 93 29.99 7.40 2.29
CA SER A 93 30.56 8.64 2.78
C SER A 93 31.87 8.92 2.05
N LYS A 94 31.91 9.97 1.23
CA LYS A 94 33.13 10.46 0.59
C LYS A 94 33.63 11.67 1.36
N SER A 95 34.47 11.44 2.37
CA SER A 95 35.26 12.48 3.03
C SER A 95 36.40 12.91 2.11
N ASN A 96 36.42 14.17 1.66
CA ASN A 96 37.56 14.73 0.97
C ASN A 96 38.15 15.86 1.82
N SER A 97 39.07 15.50 2.72
CA SER A 97 39.99 16.44 3.37
C SER A 97 41.33 16.33 2.68
N LYS A 98 41.81 17.41 2.04
CA LYS A 98 43.24 17.67 1.77
C LYS A 98 43.44 19.07 1.16
N SER A 99 43.83 20.02 2.00
CA SER A 99 44.89 21.01 1.70
C SER A 99 46.16 20.49 2.42
N PRO A 100 47.41 20.68 1.91
CA PRO A 100 48.04 22.00 1.83
C PRO A 100 49.13 22.18 0.71
N THR A 101 49.79 23.34 0.78
CA THR A 101 51.10 23.78 0.26
C THR A 101 51.25 24.27 -1.18
N GLY A 102 51.55 25.57 -1.27
CA GLY A 102 52.07 26.34 -2.38
C GLY A 102 52.31 27.76 -1.90
#